data_AF-A0A7J9WBL8-F1
#
_entry.id   AF-A0A7J9WBL8-F1
#
_cell.length_a   1.000
_cell.length_b   1.000
_cell.length_c   1.000
_cell.angle_alpha   90.00
_cell.angle_beta   90.00
_cell.angle_gamma   90.00
#
_symmetry.space_group_name_H-M   'P 1'
#
loop_
_entity.id
_entity.type
_entity.pdbx_description
1 polymer ?
#
loop_
_entity_poly.entity_id
_entity_poly.type
_entity_poly.pdbx_seq_one_letter_code
_entity_poly.pdbx_strand_id
1 'polypeptide(L)' 'MTAFFDLDGCLVDSRAAITAAMNHALVSLGFAPRPARELYPYIGPPLRAAFIELLGGEPRADEAVD' A
#
# COMPACT_ATOMS: atom_id res chain seq x y z
N MET A 1 25.00 22.96 2.99
CA MET A 1 23.90 22.48 3.85
C MET A 1 23.05 21.55 3.01
N THR A 2 22.78 20.34 3.48
CA THR A 2 22.01 19.33 2.74
C THR A 2 20.79 18.98 3.58
N ALA A 3 19.62 18.96 2.94
CA ALA A 3 18.35 18.55 3.55
C ALA A 3 17.82 17.30 2.85
N PHE A 4 17.15 16.44 3.62
CA PHE A 4 16.51 15.23 3.12
C PHE A 4 15.01 15.34 3.27
N PHE A 5 14.30 14.87 2.26
CA PHE A 5 12.85 14.85 2.21
C PHE A 5 12.41 13.44 1.87
N ASP A 6 11.33 13.03 2.50
CA ASP A 6 10.58 11.86 2.07
C ASP A 6 9.81 12.19 0.77
N LEU A 7 9.32 11.19 0.05
CA LEU A 7 8.58 11.37 -1.19
C LEU A 7 7.08 11.42 -0.94
N ASP A 8 6.52 10.28 -0.56
CA ASP A 8 5.08 10.05 -0.48
C ASP A 8 4.49 10.74 0.75
N GLY A 9 3.55 11.66 0.53
CA GLY A 9 2.96 12.45 1.61
C GLY A 9 3.84 13.58 2.15
N CYS A 10 5.07 13.74 1.65
CA CYS A 10 5.95 14.88 1.95
C CYS A 10 6.12 15.80 0.74
N LEU A 11 6.66 15.30 -0.37
CA LEU A 11 6.83 16.07 -1.61
C LEU A 11 5.68 15.86 -2.60
N VAL A 12 5.06 14.68 -2.59
CA VAL A 12 4.02 14.29 -3.55
C VAL A 12 2.81 13.72 -2.82
N ASP A 13 1.60 14.20 -3.14
CA ASP A 13 0.36 13.55 -2.72
C ASP A 13 0.06 12.36 -3.65
N SER A 14 0.68 11.22 -3.34
CA SER A 14 0.58 9.97 -4.13
C SER A 14 -0.55 9.05 -3.69
N ARG A 15 -1.43 9.48 -2.75
CA ARG A 15 -2.45 8.64 -2.13
C ARG A 15 -3.37 7.96 -3.16
N ALA A 16 -3.84 8.70 -4.15
CA ALA A 16 -4.75 8.15 -5.16
C ALA A 16 -4.09 7.02 -5.98
N ALA A 17 -2.84 7.22 -6.41
CA ALA A 17 -2.11 6.24 -7.20
C ALA A 17 -1.78 4.98 -6.38
N ILE A 18 -1.25 5.17 -5.17
CA ILE A 18 -0.85 4.05 -4.30
C ILE A 18 -2.06 3.22 -3.90
N THR A 19 -3.17 3.86 -3.48
CA THR A 19 -4.37 3.11 -3.09
C THR A 19 -5.05 2.39 -4.26
N ALA A 20 -4.97 2.93 -5.47
CA ALA A 20 -5.42 2.23 -6.68
C ALA A 20 -4.55 0.99 -6.97
N ALA A 21 -3.23 1.10 -6.86
CA ALA A 21 -2.31 -0.02 -7.05
C ALA A 21 -2.52 -1.12 -6.00
N MET A 22 -2.66 -0.76 -4.73
CA MET A 22 -2.97 -1.70 -3.66
C MET A 22 -4.29 -2.44 -3.91
N ASN A 23 -5.33 -1.71 -4.32
CA ASN A 23 -6.62 -2.33 -4.65
C ASN A 23 -6.53 -3.24 -5.89
N HIS A 24 -5.72 -2.87 -6.89
CA HIS A 24 -5.46 -3.73 -8.03
C HIS A 24 -4.86 -5.07 -7.61
N ALA A 25 -3.88 -5.06 -6.70
CA ALA A 25 -3.29 -6.28 -6.14
C ALA A 25 -4.32 -7.11 -5.34
N LEU A 26 -5.09 -6.46 -4.44
CA LEU A 26 -6.16 -7.15 -3.69
C LEU A 26 -7.15 -7.87 -4.61
N VAL A 27 -7.62 -7.17 -5.65
CA VAL A 27 -8.57 -7.73 -6.62
C VAL A 27 -7.94 -8.86 -7.43
N SER A 28 -6.69 -8.72 -7.85
CA SER A 28 -5.96 -9.76 -8.59
C SER A 28 -5.78 -11.05 -7.77
N LEU A 29 -5.70 -10.92 -6.45
CA LEU A 29 -5.63 -12.04 -5.51
C LEU A 29 -7.02 -12.59 -5.12
N GLY A 30 -8.12 -12.02 -5.61
CA GLY A 30 -9.48 -12.47 -5.33
C GLY A 30 -10.15 -11.85 -4.11
N PHE A 31 -9.56 -10.79 -3.54
CA PHE A 31 -10.15 -10.03 -2.43
C PHE A 31 -10.99 -8.85 -2.93
N ALA A 32 -11.94 -8.40 -2.10
CA ALA A 32 -12.67 -7.17 -2.37
C ALA A 32 -11.74 -5.95 -2.22
N PRO A 33 -11.92 -4.90 -3.05
CA PRO A 33 -11.20 -3.64 -2.87
C PRO A 33 -11.59 -2.99 -1.54
N ARG A 34 -10.69 -2.19 -0.98
CA ARG A 34 -10.90 -1.38 0.22
C ARG A 34 -11.15 0.08 -0.14
N PRO A 35 -11.96 0.80 0.65
CA PRO A 35 -12.04 2.26 0.57
C PRO A 35 -10.65 2.89 0.68
N ALA A 36 -10.31 3.83 -0.22
CA ALA A 36 -8.97 4.42 -0.27
C ALA A 36 -8.48 4.95 1.09
N ARG A 37 -9.37 5.57 1.89
CA ARG A 37 -9.06 6.08 3.23
C ARG A 37 -8.56 5.00 4.20
N GLU A 38 -9.01 3.76 4.04
CA GLU A 38 -8.57 2.62 4.87
C GLU A 38 -7.17 2.15 4.48
N LEU A 39 -6.71 2.53 3.29
CA LEU A 39 -5.39 2.18 2.77
C LEU A 39 -4.31 3.23 3.06
N TYR A 40 -4.68 4.44 3.46
CA TYR A 40 -3.72 5.51 3.74
C TYR A 40 -2.69 5.20 4.84
N PRO A 41 -3.02 4.48 5.93
CA PRO A 41 -2.03 4.09 6.93
C PRO A 41 -0.87 3.23 6.39
N TYR A 42 -1.07 2.61 5.21
CA TYR A 42 -0.07 1.75 4.57
C TYR A 42 0.82 2.49 3.56
N ILE A 43 0.67 3.82 3.42
CA ILE A 43 1.53 4.64 2.57
C ILE A 43 2.75 5.07 3.40
N GLY A 44 3.93 4.56 3.02
CA GLY A 44 5.21 4.81 3.70
C GLY A 44 5.82 3.56 4.35
N PRO A 45 5.06 2.76 5.14
CA PRO A 45 5.55 1.47 5.64
C PRO A 45 5.92 0.48 4.53
N PRO A 46 6.71 -0.57 4.83
CA PRO A 46 7.02 -1.61 3.84
C PRO A 46 5.76 -2.28 3.29
N LEU A 47 5.62 -2.30 1.96
CA LEU A 47 4.42 -2.79 1.28
C LEU A 47 4.04 -4.23 1.68
N ARG A 48 5.04 -5.10 1.85
CA ARG A 48 4.83 -6.48 2.33
C ARG A 48 4.15 -6.51 3.71
N ALA A 49 4.57 -5.64 4.64
CA ALA A 49 3.98 -5.57 5.98
C ALA A 49 2.53 -5.09 5.91
N ALA A 50 2.22 -4.15 5.01
CA ALA A 50 0.85 -3.71 4.76
C ALA A 50 -0.03 -4.87 4.27
N PHE A 51 0.44 -5.68 3.32
CA PHE A 51 -0.34 -6.83 2.84
C PHE A 51 -0.49 -7.94 3.88
N ILE A 52 0.49 -8.19 4.74
CA ILE A 52 0.32 -9.11 5.88
C ILE A 52 -0.86 -8.68 6.75
N GLU A 53 -0.96 -7.39 7.06
CA GLU A 53 -2.06 -6.86 7.88
C GLU A 53 -3.40 -6.88 7.14
N LEU A 54 -3.44 -6.41 5.89
CA LEU A 54 -4.65 -6.35 5.06
C LEU A 54 -5.26 -7.71 4.76
N LEU A 55 -4.41 -8.74 4.68
CA LEU A 55 -4.81 -10.11 4.41
C LEU A 55 -4.98 -10.96 5.69
N GLY A 56 -4.74 -10.39 6.87
CA GLY A 56 -4.95 -11.10 8.14
C GLY A 56 -3.91 -12.19 8.45
N GLY A 57 -2.67 -12.05 7.99
CA GLY A 57 -1.58 -12.99 8.23
C GLY A 57 -1.43 -14.14 7.23
N GLU A 58 -2.16 -14.08 6.10
CA GLU A 58 -2.10 -15.08 5.03
C GLU A 58 -0.72 -15.13 4.33
N PRO A 59 -0.29 -16.29 3.81
CA PRO A 59 1.00 -16.45 3.12
C PRO A 59 1.08 -15.72 1.76
N ARG A 60 -0.02 -15.11 1.30
CA ARG A 60 -0.15 -14.48 -0.02
C ARG A 60 0.36 -13.03 -0.08
N ALA A 61 0.94 -12.52 1.02
CA ALA A 61 1.51 -11.17 1.04
C ALA A 61 2.68 -11.03 0.06
N ASP A 62 3.42 -12.11 -0.22
CA ASP A 62 4.49 -12.13 -1.22
C ASP A 62 3.93 -12.06 -2.65
N GLU A 63 2.86 -12.82 -2.95
CA GLU A 63 2.15 -12.73 -4.25
C GLU A 63 1.57 -11.33 -4.53
N ALA A 64 1.31 -10.53 -3.49
CA ALA A 64 0.73 -9.19 -3.63
C ALA A 64 1.77 -8.11 -4.03
N VAL A 65 3.05 -8.41 -3.87
CA VAL A 65 4.16 -7.47 -4.08
C VAL A 65 5.10 -7.88 -5.22
N ASP A 66 4.87 -9.05 -5.83
CA ASP A 66 5.51 -9.53 -7.05
C ASP A 66 4.91 -8.89 -8.32
#